data_AF-A0A820QT21-F1
#
_entry.id   AF-A0A820QT21-F1
#
_cell.length_a   1.000
_cell.length_b   1.000
_cell.length_c   1.000
_cell.angle_alpha   90.00
_cell.angle_beta   90.00
_cell.angle_gamma   90.00
#
_symmetry.space_group_name_H-M   'P 1'
#
loop_
_entity.id
_entity.type
_entity.pdbx_description
1 polymer ?
#
loop_
_entity_poly.entity_id
_entity_poly.type
_entity_poly.pdbx_seq_one_letter_code
_entity_poly.pdbx_strand_id
1 'polypeptide(L)'
;MGTSRPALYHVLHDEIGFTSDEIQQLTYWLCHTDARCSKAVSVPAPIHYAHLAAYASRTFDFDDNLDQGSDNGGFVENIENVSVDDIKTKLMVLDSKIANDMWFV
;
A
#
# COMPACT_ATOMS: atom_id res chain seq x y z
N MET A 1 6.98 -22.06 -4.36
CA MET A 1 8.45 -22.23 -4.48
C MET A 1 8.81 -22.08 -5.95
N GLY A 2 9.71 -21.17 -6.27
CA GLY A 2 10.07 -20.76 -7.63
C GLY A 2 11.31 -19.86 -7.57
N THR A 3 11.71 -19.28 -8.70
CA THR A 3 12.84 -18.35 -8.76
C THR A 3 12.54 -17.04 -8.03
N SER A 4 13.50 -16.57 -7.23
CA SER A 4 13.37 -15.29 -6.52
C SER A 4 13.23 -14.12 -7.50
N ARG A 5 12.34 -13.17 -7.20
CA ARG A 5 12.19 -11.92 -7.94
C ARG A 5 12.96 -10.82 -7.20
N PRO A 6 14.11 -10.34 -7.72
CA PRO A 6 14.83 -9.24 -7.09
C PRO A 6 14.04 -7.93 -7.22
N ALA A 7 14.09 -7.09 -6.19
CA ALA A 7 13.54 -5.75 -6.24
C ALA A 7 14.53 -4.80 -6.93
N LEU A 8 14.04 -3.99 -7.86
CA LEU A 8 14.81 -2.94 -8.54
C LEU A 8 14.45 -1.59 -7.90
N TYR A 9 15.45 -0.89 -7.38
CA TYR A 9 15.28 0.44 -6.78
C TYR A 9 15.86 1.51 -7.71
N HIS A 10 15.14 2.62 -7.86
CA HIS A 10 15.60 3.78 -8.61
C HIS A 10 15.36 5.05 -7.78
N VAL A 11 16.44 5.81 -7.54
CA VAL A 11 16.37 7.04 -6.76
C VAL A 11 15.97 8.17 -7.69
N LEU A 12 14.74 8.68 -7.50
CA LEU A 12 14.22 9.79 -8.29
C LEU A 12 14.67 11.15 -7.76
N HIS A 13 14.86 11.24 -6.45
CA HIS A 13 15.15 12.48 -5.75
C HIS A 13 15.86 12.18 -4.43
N ASP A 14 16.93 12.91 -4.15
CA ASP A 14 17.70 12.82 -2.91
C ASP A 14 18.27 14.19 -2.53
N GLU A 15 17.83 14.72 -1.38
CA GLU A 15 18.34 15.97 -0.79
C GLU A 15 19.29 15.71 0.39
N ILE A 16 19.29 14.48 0.93
CA ILE A 16 20.12 14.09 2.08
C ILE A 16 21.55 13.82 1.60
N GLY A 17 21.72 13.42 0.33
CA GLY A 17 23.01 13.21 -0.30
C GLY A 17 23.60 11.84 0.06
N PHE A 18 22.77 10.81 0.06
CA PHE A 18 23.21 9.45 0.37
C PHE A 18 24.09 8.89 -0.75
N THR A 19 25.06 8.08 -0.35
CA THR A 19 25.79 7.22 -1.27
C THR A 19 24.95 6.00 -1.65
N SER A 20 25.29 5.38 -2.78
CA SER A 20 24.60 4.17 -3.25
C SER A 20 24.64 3.04 -2.22
N ASP A 21 25.78 2.87 -1.54
CA ASP A 21 25.99 1.82 -0.53
C ASP A 21 25.12 2.06 0.71
N GLU A 22 24.97 3.31 1.14
CA GLU A 22 24.11 3.69 2.26
C GLU A 22 22.63 3.40 1.97
N ILE A 23 22.15 3.74 0.77
CA ILE A 23 20.77 3.46 0.36
C ILE A 23 20.53 1.94 0.29
N GLN A 24 21.47 1.19 -0.27
CA GLN A 24 21.37 -0.27 -0.33
C GLN A 24 21.33 -0.90 1.06
N GLN A 25 22.20 -0.44 1.97
CA GLN A 25 22.25 -0.93 3.35
C GLN A 25 20.98 -0.57 4.14
N LEU A 26 20.51 0.67 4.02
CA LEU A 26 19.28 1.13 4.65
C LEU A 26 18.08 0.30 4.16
N THR A 27 17.97 0.09 2.85
CA THR A 27 16.90 -0.70 2.25
C THR A 27 16.95 -2.15 2.75
N TYR A 28 18.15 -2.73 2.84
CA TYR A 28 18.34 -4.06 3.40
C TYR A 28 17.89 -4.16 4.85
N TRP A 29 18.21 -3.18 5.71
CA TRP A 29 17.75 -3.15 7.09
C TRP A 29 16.23 -3.05 7.20
N LEU A 30 15.60 -2.19 6.39
CA LEU A 30 14.15 -2.04 6.37
C LEU A 30 13.40 -3.31 5.94
N CYS A 31 14.03 -4.21 5.19
CA CYS A 31 13.46 -5.52 4.86
C CYS A 31 13.36 -6.48 6.07
N HIS A 32 14.01 -6.16 7.19
CA HIS A 32 14.03 -6.99 8.42
C HIS A 32 13.18 -6.42 9.55
N THR A 33 12.55 -5.26 9.35
CA THR A 33 11.76 -4.57 10.38
C THR A 33 10.25 -4.82 10.24
N ASP A 34 9.84 -5.86 9.51
CA ASP A 34 8.42 -6.21 9.38
C ASP A 34 7.92 -6.89 10.66
N ALA A 35 6.87 -6.33 11.27
CA ALA A 35 6.30 -6.82 12.53
C ALA A 35 5.48 -8.11 12.35
N ARG A 36 5.04 -8.43 11.13
CA ARG A 36 4.20 -9.62 10.86
C ARG A 36 5.02 -10.90 10.75
N CYS A 37 6.32 -10.81 10.47
CA CYS A 37 7.16 -11.98 10.30
C CYS A 37 8.60 -11.75 10.75
N SER A 38 9.21 -12.78 11.36
CA SER A 38 10.61 -12.75 11.77
C SER A 38 11.59 -13.07 10.63
N LYS A 39 11.20 -12.81 9.37
CA LYS A 39 11.97 -13.16 8.17
C LYS A 39 12.24 -11.91 7.35
N ALA A 40 13.34 -11.92 6.61
CA ALA A 40 13.61 -10.89 5.61
C ALA A 40 12.53 -10.96 4.51
N VAL A 41 11.85 -9.84 4.28
CA VAL A 41 10.87 -9.70 3.20
C VAL A 41 11.58 -9.18 1.95
N SER A 42 11.04 -9.47 0.77
CA SER A 42 11.63 -9.03 -0.50
C SER A 42 11.51 -7.52 -0.77
N VAL A 43 10.66 -6.83 -0.01
CA VAL A 43 10.43 -5.38 -0.09
C VAL A 43 10.53 -4.77 1.31
N PRO A 44 10.91 -3.48 1.44
CA PRO A 44 11.01 -2.79 2.72
C PRO A 44 9.66 -2.76 3.45
N ALA A 45 9.70 -2.88 4.79
CA ALA A 45 8.53 -2.80 5.66
C ALA A 45 7.55 -1.62 5.33
N PRO A 46 8.00 -0.37 5.09
CA PRO A 46 7.07 0.72 4.76
C PRO A 46 6.27 0.49 3.47
N ILE A 47 6.89 -0.11 2.45
CA ILE A 47 6.20 -0.41 1.18
C ILE A 47 5.15 -1.51 1.40
N HIS A 48 5.52 -2.55 2.15
CA HIS A 48 4.61 -3.64 2.47
C HIS A 48 3.39 -3.15 3.26
N TYR A 49 3.59 -2.28 4.25
CA TYR A 49 2.53 -1.69 5.05
C TYR A 49 1.60 -0.78 4.25
N ALA A 50 2.14 0.04 3.35
CA ALA A 50 1.32 0.86 2.46
C ALA A 50 0.41 -0.02 1.57
N HIS A 51 0.93 -1.15 1.08
CA HIS A 51 0.13 -2.09 0.30
C HIS A 51 -1.00 -2.71 1.14
N LEU A 52 -0.72 -3.05 2.40
CA LEU A 52 -1.72 -3.66 3.28
C LEU A 52 -2.79 -2.66 3.72
N ALA A 53 -2.42 -1.41 3.98
CA ALA A 53 -3.37 -0.33 4.21
C ALA A 53 -4.29 -0.11 2.99
N ALA A 54 -3.72 -0.05 1.77
CA ALA A 54 -4.48 0.13 0.53
C ALA A 54 -5.35 -1.09 0.16
N TYR A 55 -4.93 -2.29 0.54
CA TYR A 55 -5.74 -3.50 0.38
C TYR A 55 -6.89 -3.53 1.39
N ALA A 56 -6.60 -3.24 2.67
CA ALA A 56 -7.61 -3.22 3.72
C ALA A 56 -8.66 -2.14 3.49
N SER A 57 -8.28 -0.95 3.02
CA SER A 57 -9.25 0.11 2.69
C SER A 57 -10.27 -0.32 1.63
N ARG A 58 -9.88 -1.18 0.67
CA ARG A 58 -10.81 -1.72 -0.33
C ARG A 58 -11.83 -2.66 0.28
N THR A 59 -11.50 -3.40 1.33
CA THR A 59 -12.44 -4.33 1.97
C THR A 59 -13.53 -3.61 2.77
N PHE A 60 -13.26 -2.41 3.28
CA PHE A 60 -14.22 -1.60 4.03
C PHE A 60 -15.15 -0.76 3.13
N ASP A 61 -14.84 -0.66 1.84
CA ASP A 61 -15.63 0.08 0.83
C ASP A 61 -16.88 -0.72 0.35
N PHE A 62 -17.16 -1.88 0.97
CA PHE A 62 -18.22 -2.82 0.59
C PHE A 62 -19.44 -2.83 1.53
N ASP A 63 -19.84 -1.69 2.10
CA ASP A 63 -21.06 -1.64 2.91
C ASP A 63 -22.05 -0.57 2.45
N ASP A 64 -22.48 -0.70 1.18
CA ASP A 64 -23.77 -0.13 0.77
C ASP A 64 -24.52 -0.91 -0.34
N ASN A 65 -24.02 -2.08 -0.81
CA ASN A 65 -24.71 -2.89 -1.82
C ASN A 65 -24.46 -4.40 -1.68
N LEU A 66 -24.84 -4.98 -0.54
CA LEU A 66 -25.09 -6.42 -0.42
C LEU A 66 -26.37 -6.80 -1.19
N ASP A 67 -26.37 -6.74 -2.54
CA ASP A 67 -27.25 -7.60 -3.37
C ASP A 67 -26.94 -7.62 -4.89
N GLN A 68 -25.68 -7.61 -5.34
CA GLN A 68 -25.41 -7.94 -6.75
C GLN A 68 -24.27 -8.94 -6.87
N GLY A 69 -24.66 -10.13 -7.31
CA GLY A 69 -23.76 -11.23 -7.67
C GLY A 69 -22.69 -10.76 -8.66
N SER A 70 -21.48 -11.25 -8.40
CA SER A 70 -20.32 -11.06 -9.25
C SER A 70 -20.56 -11.64 -10.64
N ASP A 71 -20.64 -10.78 -11.65
CA ASP A 71 -20.24 -11.12 -13.01
C ASP A 71 -19.51 -9.94 -13.67
N ASN A 72 -18.28 -10.26 -14.10
CA ASN A 72 -17.42 -9.57 -15.07
C ASN A 72 -16.55 -8.41 -14.59
N GLY A 73 -15.24 -8.66 -14.63
CA GLY A 73 -14.17 -7.68 -14.52
C GLY A 73 -14.14 -6.72 -15.71
N GLY A 74 -14.99 -5.70 -15.66
CA GLY A 74 -14.94 -4.54 -16.54
C GLY A 74 -14.25 -3.37 -15.83
N PHE A 75 -13.05 -3.01 -16.26
CA PHE A 75 -12.53 -1.67 -16.02
C PHE A 75 -13.33 -0.71 -16.92
N VAL A 76 -14.21 0.09 -16.32
CA VAL A 76 -14.95 1.15 -17.03
C VAL A 76 -14.10 2.42 -17.01
N GLU A 77 -13.55 2.78 -18.17
CA GLU A 77 -13.02 4.12 -18.44
C GLU A 77 -14.18 5.10 -18.63
N ASN A 78 -14.50 5.88 -17.60
CA ASN A 78 -15.18 7.17 -17.74
C ASN A 78 -14.61 8.09 -16.65
N ILE A 79 -13.46 8.72 -16.96
CA ILE A 79 -12.71 9.63 -16.07
C ILE A 79 -13.10 11.10 -16.34
N GLU A 80 -14.14 11.35 -17.13
CA GLU A 80 -14.62 12.71 -17.38
C GLU A 80 -15.68 13.07 -16.33
N ASN A 81 -15.26 13.84 -15.31
CA ASN A 81 -16.07 14.47 -14.26
C ASN A 81 -16.25 13.71 -12.94
N VAL A 82 -15.17 13.15 -12.38
CA VAL A 82 -15.18 12.79 -10.95
C VAL A 82 -14.76 14.03 -10.14
N SER A 83 -15.68 14.62 -9.38
CA SER A 83 -15.34 15.71 -8.46
C SER A 83 -14.44 15.17 -7.35
N VAL A 84 -13.46 15.96 -6.91
CA VAL A 84 -12.57 15.59 -5.79
C VAL A 84 -13.38 15.31 -4.51
N ASP A 85 -14.54 15.96 -4.38
CA ASP A 85 -15.43 15.78 -3.23
C ASP A 85 -16.21 14.46 -3.29
N ASP A 86 -16.51 13.94 -4.48
CA ASP A 86 -17.12 12.62 -4.66
C ASP A 86 -16.12 11.51 -4.28
N ILE A 87 -14.83 11.71 -4.61
CA ILE A 87 -13.74 10.79 -4.21
C ILE A 87 -13.57 10.78 -2.70
N LYS A 88 -13.58 11.94 -2.04
CA LYS A 88 -13.47 12.04 -0.58
C LYS A 88 -14.62 11.37 0.14
N THR A 89 -15.83 11.46 -0.41
CA THR A 89 -17.02 10.82 0.15
C THR A 89 -16.96 9.30 0.06
N LYS A 90 -16.28 8.79 -0.98
CA LYS A 90 -16.08 7.36 -1.21
C LYS A 90 -14.85 6.79 -0.49
N LEU A 91 -13.94 7.64 -0.01
CA LEU A 91 -12.79 7.18 0.75
C LEU A 91 -13.20 6.85 2.19
N MET A 92 -12.73 5.71 2.70
CA MET A 92 -12.86 5.32 4.10
C MET A 92 -12.29 6.42 5.01
N VAL A 93 -13.14 7.06 5.81
CA VAL A 93 -12.72 7.99 6.86
C VAL A 93 -12.50 7.19 8.14
N LEU A 94 -11.24 7.11 8.57
CA LEU A 94 -10.85 6.45 9.82
C LEU A 94 -11.34 7.25 11.04
N ASP A 95 -11.81 6.54 12.07
CA ASP A 95 -12.09 7.18 13.36
C ASP A 95 -10.80 7.72 13.99
N SER A 96 -10.91 8.91 14.62
CA SER A 96 -9.78 9.60 15.24
C SER A 96 -8.99 8.76 16.27
N LYS A 97 -9.62 7.74 16.88
CA LYS A 97 -8.98 6.86 17.86
C LYS A 97 -8.03 5.85 17.24
N ILE A 98 -8.29 5.42 16.01
CA ILE A 98 -7.50 4.38 15.31
C ILE A 98 -6.57 4.95 14.24
N ALA A 99 -6.65 6.26 13.97
CA ALA A 99 -5.91 6.91 12.90
C ALA A 99 -4.38 6.83 13.04
N ASN A 100 -3.86 6.78 14.27
CA ASN A 100 -2.41 6.67 14.55
C ASN A 100 -1.95 5.24 14.85
N ASP A 101 -2.87 4.28 14.84
CA ASP A 101 -2.57 2.87 15.09
C ASP A 101 -2.35 2.13 13.78
N MET A 102 -1.55 1.07 13.81
CA MET A 102 -1.35 0.18 12.66
C MET A 102 -2.53 -0.80 12.50
N TRP A 103 -3.75 -0.29 12.30
CA TRP A 103 -4.98 -1.09 12.16
C TRP A 103 -4.96 -2.07 10.96
N PHE A 104 -4.05 -1.83 10.00
CA PHE A 104 -3.86 -2.63 8.78
C PHE A 104 -2.75 -3.70 8.92
N VAL A 105 -2.08 -3.77 10.08
CA VAL A 105 -0.99 -4.73 10.34
C VAL A 105 -1.50 -6.03 10.91
#